data_AF-A0A349MIB4-F1
#
_entry.id   AF-A0A349MIB4-F1
#
_cell.length_a   1.000
_cell.length_b   1.000
_cell.length_c   1.000
_cell.angle_alpha   90.00
_cell.angle_beta   90.00
_cell.angle_gamma   90.00
#
_symmetry.space_group_name_H-M   'P 1'
#
loop_
_entity.id
_entity.type
_entity.pdbx_description
1 polymer ?
#
loop_
_entity_poly.entity_id
_entity_poly.type
_entity_poly.pdbx_seq_one_letter_code
_entity_poly.pdbx_strand_id
1 'polypeptide(L)'
;LKWAVLEMEERYRLMSEVGVRSLDSFNRKMLQCLETGERPTRRVKIGFDPETGAPVEQEEPIPLKPKPLIVIVIDELADLMI
;
A
#
# COMPACT_ATOMS: atom_id res chain seq x y z
N LEU A 1 19.64 4.34 0.49
CA LEU A 1 18.30 4.86 0.14
C LEU A 1 17.34 3.84 -0.51
N LYS A 2 17.81 2.69 -1.02
CA LYS A 2 16.96 1.67 -1.69
C LYS A 2 15.69 1.28 -0.90
N TRP A 3 15.80 1.11 0.42
CA TRP A 3 14.63 0.80 1.26
C TRP A 3 13.57 1.90 1.24
N ALA A 4 13.96 3.18 1.26
CA ALA A 4 13.04 4.30 1.25
C ALA A 4 12.22 4.34 -0.05
N VAL A 5 12.85 4.00 -1.17
CA VAL A 5 12.17 3.88 -2.47
C VAL A 5 11.16 2.73 -2.44
N LEU A 6 11.57 1.56 -1.95
CA LEU A 6 10.66 0.40 -1.83
C LEU A 6 9.47 0.70 -0.91
N GLU A 7 9.68 1.36 0.23
CA GLU A 7 8.60 1.77 1.13
C GLU A 7 7.70 2.84 0.49
N MET A 8 8.26 3.73 -0.33
CA MET A 8 7.48 4.72 -1.09
C MET A 8 6.57 4.03 -2.11
N GLU A 9 7.09 3.08 -2.90
CA GLU A 9 6.33 2.31 -3.88
C GLU A 9 5.21 1.51 -3.21
N GLU A 10 5.51 0.84 -2.11
CA GLU A 10 4.54 0.10 -1.30
C GLU A 10 3.41 1.00 -0.79
N ARG A 11 3.75 2.20 -0.30
CA ARG A 11 2.77 3.19 0.16
C ARG A 11 1.89 3.69 -0.97
N TYR A 12 2.46 3.99 -2.13
CA TYR A 12 1.69 4.39 -3.31
C TYR A 12 0.73 3.29 -3.75
N ARG A 13 1.17 2.04 -3.77
CA ARG A 13 0.33 0.89 -4.10
C ARG A 13 -0.87 0.79 -3.15
N LEU A 14 -0.62 0.78 -1.83
CA LEU A 14 -1.68 0.68 -0.82
C LEU A 14 -2.66 1.85 -0.88
N MET A 15 -2.17 3.07 -1.11
CA MET A 15 -3.03 4.24 -1.28
C MET A 15 -3.91 4.13 -2.54
N SER A 16 -3.35 3.63 -3.65
CA SER A 16 -4.10 3.40 -4.88
C SER A 16 -5.18 2.33 -4.71
N GLU A 17 -4.87 1.23 -4.01
CA GLU A 17 -5.82 0.14 -3.73
C GLU A 17 -7.06 0.62 -2.95
N VAL A 18 -6.88 1.58 -2.03
CA VAL A 18 -7.99 2.14 -1.25
C VAL A 18 -8.53 3.47 -1.79
N GLY A 19 -8.03 3.95 -2.94
CA GLY A 19 -8.52 5.14 -3.63
C GLY A 19 -8.19 6.48 -2.95
N VAL A 20 -7.09 6.57 -2.21
CA VAL A 20 -6.65 7.80 -1.53
C VAL A 20 -5.37 8.37 -2.15
N ARG A 21 -5.15 9.68 -1.99
CA ARG A 21 -4.01 10.40 -2.60
C ARG A 21 -2.99 10.92 -1.61
N SER A 22 -3.21 10.73 -0.31
CA SER A 22 -2.30 11.19 0.74
C SER A 22 -2.25 10.22 1.90
N LEU A 23 -1.12 10.22 2.61
CA LEU A 23 -0.91 9.40 3.80
C LEU A 23 -1.93 9.73 4.91
N ASP A 24 -2.28 11.00 5.09
CA ASP A 24 -3.29 11.43 6.07
C ASP A 24 -4.68 10.84 5.76
N SER A 25 -5.05 10.82 4.49
CA SER A 25 -6.34 10.24 4.05
C SER A 25 -6.33 8.73 4.21
N PHE A 26 -5.20 8.08 3.90
CA PHE A 26 -4.99 6.66 4.14
C PHE A 26 -5.15 6.32 5.62
N ASN A 27 -4.45 7.02 6.51
CA ASN A 27 -4.50 6.78 7.94
C ASN A 27 -5.91 6.99 8.53
N ARG A 28 -6.62 8.05 8.11
CA ARG A 28 -8.02 8.27 8.51
C ARG A 28 -8.93 7.11 8.09
N LYS A 29 -8.79 6.62 6.85
CA LYS A 29 -9.56 5.48 6.36
C LYS A 29 -9.24 4.20 7.14
N MET A 30 -7.96 3.93 7.43
CA MET A 30 -7.56 2.77 8.24
C MET A 30 -8.14 2.82 9.65
N LEU A 31 -8.12 3.98 10.32
CA LEU A 31 -8.70 4.17 11.63
C LEU A 31 -10.22 3.98 11.61
N GLN A 32 -10.91 4.58 10.64
CA GLN A 32 -12.35 4.41 10.47
C GLN A 32 -12.72 2.93 10.30
N CYS A 33 -12.00 2.20 9.44
CA CYS A 33 -12.24 0.77 9.24
C CYS A 33 -11.98 -0.06 10.52
N LEU A 34 -10.98 0.30 11.33
CA LEU A 34 -10.74 -0.35 12.62
C LEU A 34 -11.88 -0.09 13.62
N GLU A 35 -12.44 1.12 13.61
CA GLU A 35 -13.56 1.52 14.48
C GLU A 35 -14.89 0.87 14.06
N THR A 36 -15.18 0.82 12.76
CA THR A 36 -16.43 0.26 12.22
C THR A 36 -16.39 -1.25 12.02
N GLY A 37 -15.19 -1.85 12.01
CA GLY A 37 -14.98 -3.26 11.66
C GLY A 37 -15.02 -3.54 10.16
N GLU A 38 -15.13 -2.50 9.32
CA GLU A 38 -15.07 -2.65 7.86
C GLU A 38 -13.70 -3.16 7.40
N ARG A 39 -13.69 -4.06 6.42
CA ARG A 39 -12.45 -4.60 5.85
C ARG A 39 -12.40 -4.30 4.36
N PRO A 40 -11.63 -3.27 3.94
CA PRO A 40 -11.45 -2.99 2.53
C PRO A 40 -10.72 -4.17 1.88
N THR A 41 -11.21 -4.62 0.74
CA THR A 41 -10.60 -5.69 -0.05
C THR A 41 -9.96 -5.12 -1.32
N ARG A 42 -8.90 -5.78 -1.79
CA ARG A 42 -8.32 -5.58 -3.11
C ARG A 42 -8.61 -6.80 -3.97
N ARG A 43 -8.78 -6.58 -5.27
CA ARG A 43 -8.90 -7.68 -6.25
C ARG A 43 -7.52 -8.07 -6.72
N VAL A 44 -7.17 -9.34 -6.54
CA VAL A 44 -5.92 -9.93 -6.99
C VAL A 44 -6.24 -10.99 -8.04
N LYS A 45 -5.54 -10.93 -9.17
CA LYS A 45 -5.66 -11.96 -10.20
C LYS A 45 -4.86 -13.19 -9.79
N ILE A 46 -5.54 -14.31 -9.58
CA ILE A 46 -4.93 -15.56 -9.10
C ILE A 46 -4.67 -16.56 -10.24
N GLY A 47 -5.21 -16.31 -11.44
CA GLY A 47 -4.96 -17.16 -12.59
C GLY A 47 -5.94 -16.93 -13.73
N PHE A 48 -6.09 -17.96 -14.54
CA PHE A 48 -7.06 -18.03 -15.63
C PHE A 48 -7.83 -19.34 -15.51
N ASP A 49 -9.12 -19.28 -15.78
CA ASP A 49 -10.00 -20.43 -15.85
C ASP A 49 -9.54 -21.33 -17.01
N PRO A 50 -9.29 -22.63 -16.78
CA PRO A 50 -8.77 -23.55 -17.79
C PRO A 50 -9.79 -23.88 -18.90
N GLU A 51 -11.09 -23.71 -18.67
CA GLU A 51 -12.13 -23.98 -19.67
C GLU A 51 -12.48 -22.74 -20.49
N THR A 52 -12.52 -21.57 -19.86
CA THR A 52 -12.96 -20.32 -20.51
C THR A 52 -11.84 -19.37 -20.87
N GLY A 53 -10.63 -19.56 -20.32
CA GLY A 53 -9.51 -18.63 -20.46
C GLY A 53 -9.76 -17.27 -19.78
N ALA A 54 -10.85 -17.12 -19.02
CA ALA A 54 -11.19 -15.88 -18.33
C ALA A 54 -10.27 -15.66 -17.11
N PRO A 55 -9.90 -14.41 -16.79
CA PRO A 55 -9.13 -14.13 -15.59
C PRO A 55 -9.95 -14.45 -14.33
N VAL A 56 -9.35 -15.22 -13.41
CA VAL A 56 -9.94 -15.48 -12.10
C VAL A 56 -9.38 -14.46 -11.10
N GLU A 57 -10.28 -13.71 -10.48
CA GLU A 57 -9.97 -12.70 -9.47
C GLU A 57 -10.43 -13.18 -8.09
N GLN A 58 -9.63 -12.88 -7.07
CA GLN A 58 -9.95 -13.11 -5.67
C GLN A 58 -9.87 -11.80 -4.88
N GLU A 59 -10.78 -11.62 -3.94
CA GLU A 59 -10.73 -10.49 -3.01
C GLU A 59 -9.85 -10.85 -1.80
N GLU A 60 -8.80 -10.06 -1.59
CA GLU A 60 -7.93 -10.16 -0.42
C GLU A 60 -8.14 -8.95 0.49
N PRO A 61 -8.19 -9.12 1.82
CA PRO A 61 -8.31 -8.01 2.75
C PRO A 61 -7.02 -7.18 2.77
N ILE A 62 -7.17 -5.85 2.70
CA ILE A 62 -6.06 -4.91 2.82
C ILE A 62 -5.70 -4.76 4.31
N PRO A 63 -4.41 -4.77 4.69
CA PRO A 63 -4.00 -4.57 6.06
C PRO A 63 -4.45 -3.23 6.63
N LEU A 64 -5.26 -3.27 7.70
CA LEU A 64 -5.73 -2.10 8.44
C LEU A 64 -4.65 -1.57 9.39
N LYS A 65 -3.60 -0.97 8.83
CA LYS A 65 -2.47 -0.43 9.61
C LYS A 65 -2.16 1.00 9.18
N PRO A 66 -2.45 1.99 10.03
CA PRO A 66 -1.94 3.34 9.83
C PRO A 66 -0.41 3.32 9.70
N LYS A 67 0.12 4.17 8.81
CA LYS A 67 1.55 4.26 8.53
C LYS A 67 2.12 5.60 9.03
N PRO A 68 3.30 5.59 9.70
CA PRO A 68 3.90 6.80 10.23
C PRO A 68 4.56 7.64 9.13
N LEU A 69 4.78 8.92 9.40
CA LEU A 69 5.71 9.74 8.62
C LEU A 69 7.13 9.21 8.81
N ILE A 70 7.89 9.12 7.71
CA ILE A 70 9.29 8.72 7.73
C ILE A 70 10.10 9.95 7.34
N VAL A 71 11.05 10.32 8.19
CA VAL A 71 12.03 11.38 7.94
C VAL A 71 13.39 10.72 7.83
N ILE A 72 14.08 10.96 6.72
CA ILE A 72 15.44 10.45 6.49
C ILE A 72 16.37 11.65 6.58
N VAL A 73 17.22 11.64 7.59
CA VAL A 73 18.23 12.69 7.79
C VAL A 73 19.57 12.13 7.32
N ILE A 74 20.24 12.89 6.45
CA ILE A 74 21.59 12.59 5.99
C ILE A 74 22.41 13.80 6.41
N ASP A 75 23.39 13.57 7.30
CA ASP A 75 24.25 14.64 7.83
C ASP A 75 25.12 15.25 6.72
N GLU A 76 25.68 14.39 5.86
CA GLU A 76 26.47 14.79 4.70
C GLU A 76 26.08 13.94 3.47
N LEU A 77 25.61 14.60 2.40
CA LEU A 77 25.16 13.90 1.19
C LEU A 77 26.34 13.42 0.33
N ALA A 78 27.48 14.12 0.38
CA ALA A 78 28.65 13.80 -0.43
C ALA A 78 29.20 12.40 -0.17
N ASP A 79 29.17 11.94 1.09
CA ASP A 79 29.62 10.60 1.50
C ASP A 79 28.79 9.47 0.88
N LEU A 80 27.57 9.78 0.41
CA LEU A 80 26.63 8.82 -0.18
C LEU A 80 26.72 8.72 -1.71
N MET A 81 27.44 9.65 -2.36
CA MET A 81 27.57 9.73 -3.82
C MET A 81 28.82 9.00 -4.36
N ILE A 82 29.59 8.36 -3.48
CA ILE A 82 30.77 7.53 -3.78
C ILE A 82 30.32 6.09 -4.08
#